data_AF-A0AAV9IWK0-F1
#
_entry.id   AF-A0AAV9IWK0-F1
#
_cell.length_a   1.000
_cell.length_b   1.000
_cell.length_c   1.000
_cell.angle_alpha   90.00
_cell.angle_beta   90.00
_cell.angle_gamma   90.00
#
_symmetry.space_group_name_H-M   'P 1'
#
loop_
_entity.id
_entity.type
_entity.pdbx_description
1 polymer ?
#
loop_
_entity_poly.entity_id
_entity_poly.type
_entity_poly.pdbx_seq_one_letter_code
_entity_poly.pdbx_strand_id
1 'polypeptide(L)'
;MPFRPPHAPSEHEQALRALLADPANAQCAECHEPGPRWASVNLGVFLCIQCSGLHRGLGVHVSQVRSVNLDRWSAAQVEAMRCVGNARAAELWEARLPDGFRRPAPGDLQRLRAFIEDKYVQRKYATANAGRGTEANHRAADAVQLLGSEEASSAKAPAPEWSWDAKAPSESPRTTASAPAANPEPSEHVLRKQTILALYGQSNNITAPSTDSLPSDRS
;
A
#
# COMPACT_ATOMS: atom_id res chain seq x y z
N MET A 1 -21.18 -32.51 7.87
CA MET A 1 -20.27 -31.35 7.80
C MET A 1 -21.07 -30.12 8.20
N PRO A 2 -20.77 -29.43 9.31
CA PRO A 2 -21.47 -28.19 9.65
C PRO A 2 -21.14 -27.11 8.61
N PHE A 3 -22.16 -26.42 8.12
CA PHE A 3 -22.03 -25.27 7.22
C PHE A 3 -21.37 -24.12 7.99
N ARG A 4 -20.12 -23.78 7.66
CA ARG A 4 -19.46 -22.60 8.22
C ARG A 4 -19.99 -21.38 7.46
N PRO A 5 -20.69 -20.44 8.11
CA PRO A 5 -21.17 -19.24 7.43
C PRO A 5 -19.99 -18.47 6.84
N PRO A 6 -20.18 -17.82 5.67
CA PRO A 6 -19.14 -17.03 5.04
C PRO A 6 -18.67 -15.93 6.01
N HIS A 7 -17.36 -15.83 6.21
CA HIS A 7 -16.77 -14.81 7.05
C HIS A 7 -17.02 -13.44 6.41
N ALA A 8 -17.43 -12.45 7.22
CA ALA A 8 -17.56 -11.08 6.74
C ALA A 8 -16.18 -10.58 6.25
N PRO A 9 -16.11 -9.83 5.14
CA PRO A 9 -14.83 -9.34 4.63
C PRO A 9 -14.18 -8.42 5.67
N SER A 10 -12.88 -8.59 5.87
CA SER A 10 -12.12 -7.73 6.80
C SER A 10 -12.20 -6.25 6.39
N GLU A 11 -11.95 -5.33 7.32
CA GLU A 11 -11.91 -3.89 7.01
C GLU A 11 -10.95 -3.58 5.85
N HIS A 12 -9.80 -4.25 5.82
CA HIS A 12 -8.81 -4.12 4.75
C HIS A 12 -9.32 -4.63 3.40
N GLU A 13 -10.01 -5.77 3.36
CA GLU A 13 -10.64 -6.27 2.13
C GLU A 13 -11.71 -5.31 1.60
N GLN A 14 -12.50 -4.70 2.49
CA GLN A 14 -13.49 -3.70 2.10
C GLN A 14 -12.82 -2.44 1.53
N ALA A 15 -11.75 -1.97 2.17
CA ALA A 15 -10.98 -0.83 1.71
C ALA A 15 -10.33 -1.08 0.33
N LEU A 16 -9.72 -2.24 0.11
CA LEU A 16 -9.13 -2.61 -1.17
C LEU A 16 -10.21 -2.75 -2.26
N ARG A 17 -11.39 -3.30 -1.92
CA ARG A 17 -12.53 -3.35 -2.85
C ARG A 17 -12.99 -1.95 -3.24
N ALA A 18 -13.03 -1.01 -2.30
CA ALA A 18 -13.36 0.38 -2.60
C ALA A 18 -12.32 1.04 -3.52
N LEU A 19 -11.02 0.75 -3.30
CA LEU A 19 -9.97 1.24 -4.20
C LEU A 19 -10.10 0.68 -5.62
N LEU A 20 -10.43 -0.60 -5.77
CA LEU A 20 -10.66 -1.23 -7.08
C LEU A 20 -11.93 -0.73 -7.80
N ALA A 21 -12.80 0.02 -7.12
CA ALA A 21 -13.94 0.66 -7.76
C ALA A 21 -13.54 1.93 -8.54
N ASP A 22 -12.35 2.48 -8.27
CA ASP A 22 -11.79 3.57 -9.07
C ASP A 22 -11.49 3.07 -10.51
N PRO A 23 -11.98 3.75 -11.56
CA PRO A 23 -11.71 3.38 -12.95
C PRO A 23 -10.23 3.19 -13.30
N ALA A 24 -9.33 3.95 -12.69
CA ALA A 24 -7.89 3.82 -12.90
C ALA A 24 -7.34 2.52 -12.29
N ASN A 25 -7.87 2.11 -11.13
CA ASN A 25 -7.49 0.88 -10.44
C ASN A 25 -8.20 -0.36 -11.01
N ALA A 26 -9.28 -0.18 -11.78
CA ALA A 26 -10.03 -1.26 -12.42
C ALA A 26 -9.28 -1.91 -13.60
N GLN A 27 -8.15 -1.35 -14.02
CA GLN A 27 -7.29 -1.85 -15.09
C GLN A 27 -5.87 -2.08 -14.56
N CYS A 28 -5.18 -3.09 -15.07
CA CYS A 28 -3.78 -3.37 -14.76
C CYS A 28 -2.89 -2.17 -15.13
N ALA A 29 -2.03 -1.72 -14.22
CA ALA A 29 -1.13 -0.58 -14.46
C ALA A 29 -0.11 -0.79 -15.61
N GLU A 30 0.09 -2.03 -16.06
CA GLU A 30 1.13 -2.38 -17.04
C GLU A 30 0.57 -2.73 -18.42
N CYS A 31 -0.52 -3.50 -18.48
CA CYS A 31 -1.10 -3.99 -19.74
C CYS A 31 -2.55 -3.53 -19.96
N HIS A 32 -3.13 -2.79 -19.00
CA HIS A 32 -4.52 -2.33 -19.00
C HIS A 32 -5.59 -3.44 -19.05
N GLU A 33 -5.21 -4.70 -18.81
CA GLU A 33 -6.18 -5.79 -18.65
C GLU A 33 -7.12 -5.51 -17.46
N PRO A 34 -8.44 -5.68 -17.62
CA PRO A 34 -9.41 -5.33 -16.59
C PRO A 34 -9.35 -6.29 -15.39
N GLY A 35 -9.81 -5.79 -14.24
CA GLY A 35 -9.99 -6.57 -13.03
C GLY A 35 -8.69 -7.07 -12.38
N PRO A 36 -7.68 -6.19 -12.14
CA PRO A 36 -6.47 -6.60 -11.46
C PRO A 36 -6.79 -7.17 -10.07
N ARG A 37 -6.08 -8.24 -9.70
CA ARG A 37 -6.25 -8.98 -8.43
C ARG A 37 -4.96 -9.04 -7.61
N TRP A 38 -3.91 -8.42 -8.12
CA TRP A 38 -2.61 -8.32 -7.49
C TRP A 38 -2.26 -6.85 -7.34
N ALA A 39 -1.28 -6.55 -6.49
CA ALA A 39 -0.76 -5.22 -6.32
C ALA A 39 0.72 -5.27 -5.98
N SER A 40 1.44 -4.22 -6.36
CA SER A 40 2.78 -3.94 -5.84
C SER A 40 2.65 -2.83 -4.80
N VAL A 41 2.87 -3.16 -3.53
CA VAL A 41 2.51 -2.30 -2.40
C VAL A 41 3.44 -1.10 -2.29
N ASN A 42 4.75 -1.31 -2.46
CA ASN A 42 5.76 -0.26 -2.43
C ASN A 42 5.65 0.69 -3.64
N LEU A 43 5.22 0.18 -4.80
CA LEU A 43 4.99 0.99 -6.00
C LEU A 43 3.61 1.63 -6.02
N GLY A 44 2.65 1.10 -5.26
CA GLY A 44 1.29 1.60 -5.16
C GLY A 44 0.40 1.30 -6.38
N VAL A 45 0.66 0.18 -7.09
CA VAL A 45 -0.04 -0.17 -8.34
C VAL A 45 -0.81 -1.47 -8.26
N PHE A 46 -1.95 -1.55 -8.94
CA PHE A 46 -2.75 -2.76 -9.15
C PHE A 46 -2.39 -3.46 -10.47
N LEU A 47 -2.24 -4.78 -10.40
CA LEU A 47 -1.67 -5.63 -11.44
C LEU A 47 -2.59 -6.82 -11.75
N CYS A 48 -2.62 -7.24 -13.02
CA CYS A 48 -3.16 -8.55 -13.38
C CYS A 48 -2.21 -9.68 -12.96
N ILE A 49 -2.65 -10.92 -13.10
CA ILE A 49 -1.86 -12.10 -12.71
C ILE A 49 -0.57 -12.25 -13.52
N GLN A 50 -0.59 -11.89 -14.81
CA GLN A 50 0.59 -12.00 -15.67
C GLN A 50 1.65 -10.96 -15.28
N CYS A 51 1.24 -9.70 -15.17
CA CYS A 51 2.15 -8.61 -14.79
C CYS A 51 2.66 -8.78 -13.36
N SER A 52 1.86 -9.32 -12.44
CA SER A 52 2.35 -9.62 -11.09
C SER A 52 3.48 -10.67 -11.11
N GLY A 53 3.43 -11.64 -12.02
CA GLY A 53 4.54 -12.57 -12.27
C GLY A 53 5.80 -11.88 -12.80
N LEU A 54 5.66 -10.92 -13.71
CA LEU A 54 6.79 -10.13 -14.22
C LEU A 54 7.41 -9.26 -13.12
N HIS A 55 6.58 -8.61 -12.30
CA HIS A 55 7.03 -7.82 -11.15
C HIS A 55 7.79 -8.65 -10.11
N ARG A 56 7.43 -9.93 -9.89
CA ARG A 56 8.21 -10.83 -9.04
C ARG A 56 9.62 -11.05 -9.58
N GLY A 57 9.77 -11.09 -10.90
CA GLY A 57 11.07 -11.23 -11.56
C GLY A 57 12.03 -10.04 -11.35
N LEU A 58 11.52 -8.86 -10.98
CA LEU A 58 12.35 -7.69 -10.64
C LEU A 58 13.01 -7.82 -9.26
N GLY A 59 12.45 -8.62 -8.36
CA GLY A 59 12.88 -8.75 -6.97
C GLY A 59 12.24 -7.76 -6.01
N VAL A 60 12.26 -8.11 -4.72
CA VAL A 60 11.56 -7.40 -3.63
C VAL A 60 12.08 -5.99 -3.34
N HIS A 61 13.32 -5.70 -3.76
CA HIS A 61 13.95 -4.38 -3.65
C HIS A 61 13.43 -3.40 -4.71
N VAL A 62 12.68 -3.89 -5.71
CA VAL A 62 12.03 -3.07 -6.74
C VAL A 62 10.51 -3.14 -6.58
N SER A 63 9.94 -4.35 -6.43
CA SER A 63 8.50 -4.55 -6.41
C SER A 63 8.09 -5.61 -5.39
N GLN A 64 7.24 -5.21 -4.44
CA GLN A 64 6.69 -6.07 -3.39
C GLN A 64 5.27 -6.49 -3.73
N VAL A 65 5.14 -7.65 -4.37
CA VAL A 65 3.86 -8.14 -4.90
C VAL A 65 3.01 -8.86 -3.85
N ARG A 66 1.75 -8.45 -3.72
CA ARG A 66 0.71 -9.06 -2.88
C ARG A 66 -0.57 -9.35 -3.67
N SER A 67 -1.26 -10.42 -3.33
CA SER A 67 -2.62 -10.71 -3.78
C SER A 67 -3.61 -9.86 -3.00
N VAL A 68 -4.58 -9.25 -3.68
CA VAL A 68 -5.61 -8.42 -3.05
C VAL A 68 -6.51 -9.25 -2.12
N ASN A 69 -6.76 -10.51 -2.45
CA ASN A 69 -7.72 -11.37 -1.74
C ASN A 69 -7.10 -12.61 -1.08
N LEU A 70 -5.87 -12.99 -1.43
CA LEU A 70 -5.22 -14.19 -0.86
C LEU A 70 -4.16 -13.86 0.19
N ASP A 71 -3.60 -12.65 0.17
CA ASP A 71 -2.60 -12.24 1.15
C ASP A 71 -3.24 -11.43 2.28
N ARG A 72 -2.58 -11.46 3.45
CA ARG A 72 -2.93 -10.56 4.54
C ARG A 72 -2.38 -9.17 4.25
N TRP A 73 -3.20 -8.17 4.55
CA TRP A 73 -2.86 -6.76 4.40
C TRP A 73 -2.82 -6.11 5.77
N SER A 74 -1.85 -5.21 5.96
CA SER A 74 -1.83 -4.31 7.10
C SER A 74 -2.46 -2.96 6.74
N ALA A 75 -2.87 -2.21 7.76
CA ALA A 75 -3.45 -0.87 7.59
C ALA A 75 -2.54 0.06 6.78
N ALA A 76 -1.23 0.02 7.00
CA ALA A 76 -0.28 0.88 6.30
C ALA A 76 -0.06 0.46 4.84
N GLN A 77 -0.15 -0.83 4.52
CA GLN A 77 -0.12 -1.28 3.12
C GLN A 77 -1.37 -0.82 2.36
N VAL A 78 -2.54 -0.91 2.99
CA VAL A 78 -3.78 -0.37 2.42
C VAL A 78 -3.68 1.15 2.23
N GLU A 79 -3.09 1.86 3.19
CA GLU A 79 -2.90 3.31 3.09
C GLU A 79 -1.92 3.68 1.97
N ALA A 80 -0.82 2.93 1.79
CA ALA A 80 0.08 3.13 0.66
C ALA A 80 -0.66 3.00 -0.69
N MET A 81 -1.58 2.03 -0.80
CA MET A 81 -2.42 1.88 -1.99
C MET A 81 -3.44 3.02 -2.16
N ARG A 82 -3.93 3.62 -1.07
CA ARG A 82 -4.81 4.82 -1.12
C ARG A 82 -4.05 6.07 -1.56
N CYS A 83 -2.84 6.27 -1.07
CA CYS A 83 -2.04 7.46 -1.36
C CYS A 83 -1.58 7.52 -2.82
N VAL A 84 -1.33 6.36 -3.43
CA VAL A 84 -0.82 6.26 -4.80
C VAL A 84 -1.93 5.80 -5.74
N GLY A 85 -2.21 4.50 -5.78
CA GLY A 85 -3.11 3.93 -6.79
C GLY A 85 -2.60 4.15 -8.22
N ASN A 86 -3.30 3.58 -9.20
CA ASN A 86 -2.84 3.57 -10.59
C ASN A 86 -2.80 4.96 -11.23
N ALA A 87 -3.73 5.85 -10.87
CA ALA A 87 -3.79 7.21 -11.41
C ALA A 87 -2.52 7.99 -11.03
N ARG A 88 -2.20 8.08 -9.73
CA ARG A 88 -0.99 8.76 -9.25
C ARG A 88 0.28 8.02 -9.70
N ALA A 89 0.23 6.70 -9.76
CA ALA A 89 1.34 5.92 -10.28
C ALA A 89 1.65 6.27 -11.75
N ALA A 90 0.65 6.50 -12.59
CA ALA A 90 0.87 6.95 -13.97
C ALA A 90 1.57 8.33 -13.99
N GLU A 91 1.12 9.27 -13.16
CA GLU A 91 1.77 10.57 -13.01
C GLU A 91 3.22 10.47 -12.51
N LEU A 92 3.56 9.44 -11.72
CA LEU A 92 4.90 9.26 -11.18
C LEU A 92 5.81 8.50 -12.13
N TRP A 93 5.33 7.40 -12.68
CA TRP A 93 6.12 6.39 -13.40
C TRP A 93 6.05 6.53 -14.90
N GLU A 94 5.04 7.21 -15.43
CA GLU A 94 4.77 7.37 -16.86
C GLU A 94 4.74 8.84 -17.30
N ALA A 95 5.20 9.78 -16.46
CA ALA A 95 5.22 11.22 -16.76
C ALA A 95 5.96 11.61 -18.04
N ARG A 96 7.00 10.85 -18.42
CA ARG A 96 7.78 11.06 -19.65
C ARG A 96 7.57 9.95 -20.67
N LEU A 97 6.43 9.27 -20.59
CA LEU A 97 6.07 8.29 -21.61
C LEU A 97 5.85 9.04 -22.94
N PRO A 98 6.46 8.61 -24.06
CA PRO A 98 6.32 9.31 -25.33
C PRO A 98 4.87 9.40 -25.80
N ASP A 99 4.51 10.53 -26.42
CA ASP A 99 3.21 10.68 -27.06
C ASP A 99 2.99 9.58 -28.11
N GLY A 100 1.81 8.96 -28.07
CA GLY A 100 1.47 7.84 -28.95
C GLY A 100 2.13 6.51 -28.59
N PHE A 101 2.77 6.38 -27.43
CA PHE A 101 3.31 5.11 -26.94
C PHE A 101 2.23 4.02 -26.97
N ARG A 102 2.51 2.92 -27.68
CA ARG A 102 1.66 1.74 -27.70
C ARG A 102 2.08 0.78 -26.61
N ARG A 103 1.24 0.70 -25.58
CA ARG A 103 1.40 -0.28 -24.49
C ARG A 103 1.44 -1.70 -25.06
N PRO A 104 2.37 -2.56 -24.58
CA PRO A 104 2.42 -3.95 -25.02
C PRO A 104 1.11 -4.70 -24.76
N ALA A 105 0.73 -5.60 -25.67
CA ALA A 105 -0.45 -6.44 -25.49
C ALA A 105 -0.25 -7.41 -24.31
N PRO A 106 -1.31 -7.80 -23.57
CA PRO A 106 -1.22 -8.78 -22.47
C PRO A 106 -0.52 -10.10 -22.85
N GLY A 107 -0.67 -10.55 -24.10
CA GLY A 107 -0.02 -11.76 -24.61
C GLY A 107 1.46 -11.61 -24.98
N ASP A 108 1.99 -10.38 -25.11
CA ASP A 108 3.39 -10.13 -25.46
C ASP A 108 4.22 -9.94 -24.19
N LEU A 109 4.50 -11.07 -23.52
CA LEU A 109 5.21 -11.09 -22.24
C LEU A 109 6.64 -10.55 -22.34
N GLN A 110 7.28 -10.67 -23.51
CA GLN A 110 8.63 -10.16 -23.72
C GLN A 110 8.65 -8.63 -23.75
N ARG A 111 7.74 -8.01 -24.52
CA ARG A 111 7.62 -6.55 -24.52
C ARG A 111 7.10 -6.01 -23.20
N LEU A 112 6.18 -6.70 -22.53
CA LEU A 112 5.71 -6.32 -21.19
C LEU A 112 6.86 -6.33 -20.18
N ARG A 113 7.69 -7.38 -20.18
CA ARG A 113 8.87 -7.45 -19.30
C ARG A 113 9.80 -6.27 -19.53
N ALA A 114 10.18 -6.01 -20.78
CA ALA A 114 11.06 -4.90 -21.12
C ALA A 114 10.46 -3.56 -20.70
N PHE A 115 9.17 -3.35 -20.93
CA PHE A 115 8.47 -2.14 -20.50
C PHE A 115 8.48 -1.95 -18.97
N ILE A 116 8.20 -3.00 -18.21
CA ILE A 116 8.19 -2.99 -16.74
C ILE A 116 9.61 -2.71 -16.20
N GLU A 117 10.64 -3.32 -16.79
CA GLU A 117 12.05 -3.07 -16.43
C GLU A 117 12.46 -1.62 -16.74
N ASP A 118 12.14 -1.11 -17.93
CA ASP A 118 12.37 0.30 -18.30
C ASP A 118 11.66 1.27 -17.34
N LYS A 119 10.43 0.93 -16.93
CA LYS A 119 9.58 1.77 -16.08
C LYS A 119 10.06 1.84 -14.63
N TYR A 120 10.38 0.70 -14.01
CA TYR A 120 10.65 0.64 -12.56
C TYR A 120 12.12 0.45 -12.18
N VAL A 121 12.90 -0.26 -13.01
CA VAL A 121 14.33 -0.49 -12.76
C VAL A 121 15.13 0.68 -13.33
N GLN A 122 14.94 0.98 -14.62
CA GLN A 122 15.67 2.06 -15.29
C GLN A 122 15.04 3.44 -15.05
N ARG A 123 13.78 3.48 -14.57
CA ARG A 123 13.02 4.72 -14.29
C ARG A 123 12.95 5.68 -15.50
N LYS A 124 12.94 5.11 -16.70
CA LYS A 124 13.06 5.83 -17.98
C LYS A 124 11.99 6.90 -18.13
N TYR A 125 10.75 6.57 -17.77
CA TYR A 125 9.58 7.43 -17.92
C TYR A 125 9.18 8.16 -16.62
N ALA A 126 9.87 7.90 -15.51
CA ALA A 126 9.43 8.34 -14.19
C ALA A 126 9.87 9.77 -13.87
N THR A 127 9.05 10.60 -13.22
CA THR A 127 9.44 11.96 -12.81
C THR A 127 10.76 11.97 -12.01
N ALA A 128 11.50 13.09 -12.03
CA ALA A 128 12.75 13.21 -11.27
C ALA A 128 12.60 12.90 -9.77
N ASN A 129 11.38 13.07 -9.23
CA ASN A 129 11.05 12.80 -7.83
C ASN A 129 10.48 11.39 -7.56
N ALA A 130 10.23 10.56 -8.58
CA ALA A 130 9.69 9.21 -8.41
C ALA A 130 10.57 8.35 -7.49
N GLY A 131 11.90 8.55 -7.52
CA GLY A 131 12.83 7.86 -6.62
C GLY A 131 12.62 8.18 -5.14
N ARG A 132 12.31 9.43 -4.79
CA ARG A 132 12.06 9.83 -3.39
C ARG A 132 10.74 9.26 -2.86
N GLY A 133 9.70 9.26 -3.71
CA GLY A 133 8.43 8.63 -3.40
C GLY A 133 8.57 7.11 -3.18
N THR A 134 9.41 6.45 -3.96
CA THR A 134 9.67 5.01 -3.76
C THR A 134 10.42 4.69 -2.49
N GLU A 135 11.37 5.53 -2.07
CA GLU A 135 12.11 5.29 -0.84
C GLU A 135 11.23 5.51 0.39
N ALA A 136 10.37 6.53 0.37
CA ALA A 136 9.38 6.75 1.40
C ALA A 136 8.38 5.56 1.47
N ASN A 137 7.89 5.11 0.32
CA ASN A 137 6.99 3.96 0.24
C ASN A 137 7.68 2.65 0.62
N HIS A 138 8.95 2.45 0.25
CA HIS A 138 9.75 1.29 0.65
C HIS A 138 9.97 1.30 2.16
N ARG A 139 10.40 2.43 2.75
CA ARG A 139 10.56 2.52 4.21
C ARG A 139 9.24 2.27 4.91
N ALA A 140 8.13 2.79 4.40
CA ALA A 140 6.81 2.51 4.95
C ALA A 140 6.44 1.02 4.81
N ALA A 141 6.63 0.41 3.64
CA ALA A 141 6.31 -0.99 3.40
C ALA A 141 7.22 -1.94 4.21
N ASP A 142 8.51 -1.66 4.29
CA ASP A 142 9.53 -2.44 5.02
C ASP A 142 9.35 -2.29 6.54
N ALA A 143 9.15 -1.08 7.06
CA ALA A 143 8.85 -0.86 8.48
C ALA A 143 7.59 -1.62 8.89
N VAL A 144 6.59 -1.67 8.02
CA VAL A 144 5.33 -2.37 8.26
C VAL A 144 5.49 -3.89 8.17
N GLN A 145 6.36 -4.39 7.29
CA GLN A 145 6.68 -5.81 7.22
C GLN A 145 7.46 -6.27 8.47
N LEU A 146 8.37 -5.45 8.98
CA LEU A 146 9.09 -5.70 10.23
C LEU A 146 8.14 -5.67 11.44
N LEU A 147 7.31 -4.64 11.58
CA LEU A 147 6.32 -4.54 12.67
C LEU A 147 5.28 -5.67 12.64
N GLY A 148 4.82 -6.07 11.46
CA GLY A 148 3.89 -7.21 11.30
C GLY A 148 4.50 -8.56 11.68
N SER A 149 5.83 -8.69 11.63
CA SER A 149 6.53 -9.89 12.10
C SER A 149 6.61 -9.97 13.64
N GLU A 150 6.63 -8.82 14.31
CA GLU A 150 6.64 -8.73 15.78
C GLU A 150 5.26 -9.00 16.38
N GLU A 151 4.18 -8.50 15.77
CA GLU A 151 2.80 -8.85 16.18
C GLU A 151 2.49 -10.34 15.92
N ALA A 152 2.99 -10.91 14.83
CA ALA A 152 2.86 -12.35 14.56
C ALA A 152 3.66 -13.21 15.55
N SER A 153 4.76 -12.70 16.11
CA SER A 153 5.56 -13.36 17.15
C SER A 153 4.91 -13.27 18.54
N SER A 154 4.22 -12.16 18.85
CA SER A 154 3.51 -11.96 20.12
C SER A 154 2.21 -12.76 20.23
N ALA A 155 1.58 -13.13 19.11
CA ALA A 155 0.32 -13.89 19.08
C ALA A 155 0.47 -15.42 19.33
N LYS A 156 1.63 -15.92 19.77
CA LYS A 156 1.82 -17.33 20.11
C LYS A 156 1.68 -17.56 21.62
N ALA A 157 0.50 -17.29 22.17
CA ALA A 157 0.10 -17.96 23.41
C ALA A 157 -0.08 -19.46 23.09
N PRO A 158 0.52 -20.39 23.84
CA PRO A 158 0.24 -21.80 23.65
C PRO A 158 -1.26 -22.04 23.92
N ALA A 159 -1.89 -22.84 23.05
CA ALA A 159 -3.28 -23.25 23.21
C ALA A 159 -3.48 -23.84 24.62
N PRO A 160 -4.61 -23.58 25.30
CA PRO A 160 -4.87 -24.21 26.58
C PRO A 160 -5.04 -25.71 26.35
N GLU A 161 -4.17 -26.49 26.97
CA GLU A 161 -4.27 -27.93 27.04
C GLU A 161 -5.52 -28.27 27.86
N TRP A 162 -6.44 -29.01 27.24
CA TRP A 162 -7.71 -29.40 27.84
C TRP A 162 -7.45 -30.50 28.87
N SER A 163 -7.56 -30.20 30.16
CA SER A 163 -7.69 -31.21 31.21
C SER A 163 -9.11 -31.15 31.79
N TRP A 164 -9.85 -32.23 31.61
CA TRP A 164 -11.09 -32.51 32.30
C TRP A 164 -10.68 -32.97 33.70
N ASP A 165 -10.82 -32.14 34.74
CA ASP A 165 -11.11 -32.59 36.11
C ASP A 165 -11.22 -31.42 37.11
N ALA A 166 -12.30 -31.48 37.90
CA ALA A 166 -12.51 -30.93 39.24
C ALA A 166 -12.84 -29.42 39.48
N LYS A 167 -14.13 -29.22 39.83
CA LYS A 167 -14.73 -28.39 40.91
C LYS A 167 -14.45 -26.87 41.03
N ALA A 168 -15.55 -26.12 40.91
CA ALA A 168 -15.75 -24.77 41.48
C ALA A 168 -15.70 -24.80 43.03
N PRO A 169 -15.42 -23.67 43.74
CA PRO A 169 -16.43 -22.62 43.91
C PRO A 169 -15.95 -21.15 43.97
N SER A 170 -16.94 -20.28 43.74
CA SER A 170 -17.17 -18.85 44.10
C SER A 170 -16.14 -18.02 44.87
N GLU A 171 -15.93 -16.76 44.45
CA GLU A 171 -16.24 -15.55 45.26
C GLU A 171 -16.00 -14.22 44.47
N SER A 172 -16.87 -13.24 44.72
CA SER A 172 -16.73 -11.78 44.52
C SER A 172 -17.05 -11.13 45.89
N PRO A 173 -16.81 -9.83 46.22
CA PRO A 173 -16.61 -8.64 45.38
C PRO A 173 -15.44 -7.73 45.90
N ARG A 174 -15.10 -6.53 45.39
CA ARG A 174 -15.83 -5.26 45.53
C ARG A 174 -14.98 -4.08 44.98
N THR A 175 -15.72 -3.06 44.56
CA THR A 175 -15.41 -1.74 43.99
C THR A 175 -14.54 -0.80 44.85
N THR A 176 -13.74 0.08 44.21
CA THR A 176 -13.52 1.48 44.66
C THR A 176 -13.21 2.46 43.50
N ALA A 177 -14.03 3.51 43.46
CA ALA A 177 -13.89 4.92 43.04
C ALA A 177 -12.86 5.42 41.99
N SER A 178 -13.40 6.27 41.09
CA SER A 178 -12.73 7.17 40.13
C SER A 178 -12.00 8.37 40.76
N ALA A 179 -10.97 8.85 40.07
CA ALA A 179 -10.39 10.20 40.13
C ALA A 179 -10.03 10.66 38.68
N PRO A 180 -9.86 11.97 38.41
CA PRO A 180 -10.32 12.61 37.17
C PRO A 180 -9.37 12.48 35.97
N ALA A 181 -9.97 12.58 34.79
CA ALA A 181 -9.36 12.45 33.49
C ALA A 181 -8.29 13.52 33.21
N ALA A 182 -7.03 13.08 33.12
CA ALA A 182 -6.03 13.73 32.29
C ALA A 182 -6.23 13.24 30.84
N ASN A 183 -6.20 14.16 29.87
CA ASN A 183 -6.27 13.82 28.44
C ASN A 183 -5.27 12.71 28.11
N PRO A 184 -5.67 11.62 27.43
CA PRO A 184 -4.73 10.59 27.06
C PRO A 184 -3.74 11.16 26.05
N GLU A 185 -2.46 11.17 26.42
CA GLU A 185 -1.35 11.28 25.48
C GLU A 185 -1.62 10.35 24.28
N PRO A 186 -1.44 10.83 23.04
CA PRO A 186 -1.74 10.01 21.86
C PRO A 186 -0.95 8.70 21.93
N SER A 187 -1.65 7.56 21.81
CA SER A 187 -0.98 6.26 21.82
C SER A 187 0.10 6.22 20.74
N GLU A 188 1.18 5.49 21.00
CA GLU A 188 2.32 5.39 20.09
C GLU A 188 1.91 5.02 18.66
N HIS A 189 0.85 4.21 18.53
CA HIS A 189 0.23 3.86 17.26
C HIS A 189 -0.39 5.06 16.51
N VAL A 190 -1.00 6.02 17.22
CA VAL A 190 -1.52 7.27 16.64
C VAL A 190 -0.38 8.19 16.19
N LEU A 191 0.69 8.29 17.00
CA LEU A 191 1.86 9.10 16.65
C LEU A 191 2.61 8.52 15.44
N ARG A 192 2.70 7.18 15.35
CA ARG A 192 3.26 6.47 14.18
C ARG A 192 2.40 6.67 12.94
N LYS A 193 1.06 6.60 13.06
CA LYS A 193 0.13 6.92 11.95
C LYS A 193 0.29 8.36 11.45
N GLN A 194 0.38 9.33 12.36
CA GLN A 194 0.58 10.74 12.00
C GLN A 194 1.94 10.97 11.34
N THR A 195 3.00 10.32 11.84
CA THR A 195 4.33 10.40 11.25
C THR A 195 4.37 9.80 9.84
N ILE A 196 3.76 8.63 9.64
CA ILE A 196 3.67 7.99 8.33
C ILE A 196 2.91 8.90 7.35
N LEU A 197 1.74 9.43 7.73
CA LEU A 197 0.95 10.36 6.91
C LEU A 197 1.72 11.66 6.59
N ALA A 198 2.52 12.17 7.52
CA ALA A 198 3.34 13.36 7.30
C ALA A 198 4.44 13.12 6.24
N LEU A 199 5.04 11.93 6.21
CA LEU A 199 6.00 11.54 5.16
C LEU A 199 5.37 11.51 3.77
N TYR A 200 4.09 11.16 3.67
CA TYR A 200 3.31 11.25 2.43
C TYR A 200 2.94 12.70 2.05
N GLY A 201 2.62 13.55 3.03
CA GLY A 201 2.13 14.93 2.80
C GLY A 201 3.19 15.99 2.49
N GLN A 202 4.45 15.80 2.90
CA GLN A 202 5.52 16.80 2.73
C GLN A 202 6.06 16.93 1.30
N SER A 203 5.70 16.01 0.40
CA SER A 203 6.12 16.07 -1.01
C SER A 203 5.27 17.00 -1.90
N ASN A 204 4.23 17.63 -1.34
CA ASN A 204 3.24 18.43 -2.09
C ASN A 204 3.39 19.96 -1.93
N ASN A 205 4.48 20.48 -1.35
CA ASN A 205 4.67 21.94 -1.28
C ASN A 205 6.00 22.37 -1.92
N ILE A 206 6.01 22.48 -3.24
CA ILE A 206 6.96 23.32 -3.97
C ILE A 206 6.13 24.40 -4.65
N THR A 207 6.18 25.58 -4.06
CA THR A 207 5.67 26.86 -4.53
C THR A 207 5.96 27.03 -6.02
N ALA A 208 4.90 27.30 -6.80
CA ALA A 208 5.05 27.74 -8.19
C ALA A 208 5.89 29.03 -8.23
N PRO A 209 6.92 29.14 -9.10
CA PRO A 209 7.61 30.40 -9.28
C PRO A 209 6.67 31.35 -10.04
N SER A 210 6.32 32.44 -9.37
CA SER A 210 5.73 33.65 -9.93
C SER A 210 6.54 34.11 -11.14
N THR A 211 5.88 34.26 -12.28
CA THR A 211 6.47 34.78 -13.52
C THR A 211 6.70 36.27 -13.39
N ASP A 212 7.97 36.63 -13.18
CA ASP A 212 8.45 38.00 -13.22
C ASP A 212 8.44 38.50 -14.68
N SER A 213 7.89 39.70 -14.87
CA SER A 213 7.72 40.33 -16.18
C SER A 213 9.03 40.96 -16.63
N LEU A 214 9.56 40.56 -17.79
CA LEU A 214 10.72 41.21 -18.41
C LEU A 214 10.32 42.54 -19.09
N PRO A 215 11.21 43.55 -19.09
CA PRO A 215 10.94 44.86 -19.67
C PRO A 215 11.15 44.83 -21.19
N SER A 216 10.24 45.46 -21.93
CA SER A 216 10.43 45.77 -23.35
C SER A 216 10.93 47.20 -23.46
N ASP A 217 12.20 47.35 -23.84
CA ASP A 217 12.79 48.62 -24.19
C ASP A 217 13.20 48.61 -25.67
N ARG A 218 12.99 49.76 -26.34
CA ARG A 218 13.31 50.16 -27.72
C ARG A 218 12.36 49.77 -28.86
N SER A 219 11.57 50.75 -29.30
CA SER A 219 12.01 51.71 -30.35
C SER A 219 11.24 53.03 -30.23
#